data_AF-A0A2S7YCU5-F1
#
_entry.id   AF-A0A2S7YCU5-F1
#
_cell.length_a   1.000
_cell.length_b   1.000
_cell.length_c   1.000
_cell.angle_alpha   90.00
_cell.angle_beta   90.00
_cell.angle_gamma   90.00
#
_symmetry.space_group_name_H-M   'P 1'
#
loop_
_entity.id
_entity.type
_entity.pdbx_description
1 polymer ?
#
loop_
_entity_poly.entity_id
_entity_poly.type
_entity_poly.pdbx_seq_one_letter_code
_entity_poly.pdbx_strand_id
1 'polypeptide(L)'
;MKIPCPTHMLNKYTSQLLRLRLALPSHFHAHLDKLIPELPSLFNTRWPLVPNHIDLFENNIHVDPGTGRLTGICDWHGAEVSPFGTALGWVEVCARHTHLQR
;
A
#
# COMPACT_ATOMS: atom_id res chain seq x y z
N MET A 1 -12.03 13.68 -4.73
CA MET A 1 -11.08 13.21 -3.69
C MET A 1 -10.25 14.40 -3.20
N LYS A 2 -10.09 14.60 -1.90
CA LYS A 2 -9.31 15.73 -1.34
C LYS A 2 -7.83 15.36 -1.35
N ILE A 3 -6.96 16.22 -1.89
CA ILE A 3 -5.51 16.02 -1.82
C ILE A 3 -5.04 16.39 -0.40
N PRO A 4 -4.51 15.45 0.38
CA PRO A 4 -4.03 15.73 1.73
C PRO A 4 -2.65 16.39 1.69
N CYS A 5 -2.33 17.13 2.76
CA CYS A 5 -0.99 17.66 2.96
C CYS A 5 0.00 16.49 3.22
N PRO A 6 1.12 16.37 2.47
CA PRO A 6 2.10 15.29 2.66
C PRO A 6 2.61 15.18 4.11
N THR A 7 2.92 16.31 4.74
CA THR A 7 3.39 16.36 6.13
C THR A 7 2.35 15.82 7.11
N HIS A 8 1.07 16.13 6.91
CA HIS A 8 0.00 15.61 7.77
C HIS A 8 -0.15 14.09 7.61
N MET A 9 0.02 13.55 6.39
CA MET A 9 -0.03 12.11 6.16
C MET A 9 1.17 11.38 6.75
N LEU A 10 2.38 11.93 6.58
CA LEU A 10 3.58 11.39 7.21
C LEU A 10 3.40 11.32 8.73
N ASN A 11 2.92 12.40 9.36
CA ASN A 11 2.67 12.41 10.81
C ASN A 11 1.62 11.37 11.23
N LYS A 12 0.53 11.23 10.45
CA LYS A 12 -0.51 10.22 10.68
C LYS A 12 0.09 8.80 10.64
N TYR A 13 0.81 8.46 9.59
CA TYR A 13 1.41 7.13 9.41
C TYR A 13 2.47 6.84 10.46
N THR A 14 3.33 7.80 10.80
CA THR A 14 4.31 7.67 11.89
C THR A 14 3.62 7.38 13.22
N SER A 15 2.55 8.12 13.55
CA SER A 15 1.78 7.89 14.77
C SER A 15 1.15 6.50 14.81
N GLN A 16 0.61 6.01 13.69
CA GLN A 16 0.04 4.68 13.57
C GLN A 16 1.09 3.58 13.77
N LEU A 17 2.25 3.70 13.14
CA LEU A 17 3.35 2.72 13.29
C LEU A 17 3.93 2.71 14.70
N LEU A 18 4.07 3.86 15.35
CA LEU A 18 4.50 3.94 16.75
C LEU A 18 3.48 3.29 17.69
N ARG A 19 2.18 3.47 17.44
CA ARG A 19 1.12 2.77 18.19
C ARG A 19 1.18 1.26 17.98
N LEU A 20 1.37 0.81 16.74
CA LEU A 20 1.54 -0.61 16.42
C LEU A 20 2.76 -1.20 17.14
N ARG A 21 3.88 -0.45 17.18
CA ARG A 21 5.07 -0.86 17.90
C ARG A 21 4.78 -1.12 19.38
N LEU A 22 4.03 -0.24 20.03
CA LEU A 22 3.69 -0.39 21.45
C LEU A 22 2.70 -1.55 21.71
N ALA A 23 1.79 -1.80 20.76
CA ALA A 23 0.73 -2.80 20.91
C ALA A 23 1.15 -4.22 20.52
N LEU A 24 2.13 -4.37 19.61
CA LEU A 24 2.54 -5.67 19.09
C LEU A 24 3.59 -6.36 19.97
N PRO A 25 3.65 -7.71 19.96
CA PRO A 25 4.72 -8.47 20.59
C PRO A 25 6.12 -8.06 20.15
N SER A 26 7.11 -8.21 21.04
CA SER A 26 8.49 -7.76 20.84
C SER A 26 9.19 -8.32 19.59
N HIS A 27 8.78 -9.49 19.09
CA HIS A 27 9.38 -10.04 17.86
C HIS A 27 9.04 -9.22 16.60
N PHE A 28 7.99 -8.40 16.61
CA PHE A 28 7.69 -7.45 15.52
C PHE A 28 8.45 -6.12 15.63
N HIS A 29 9.01 -5.82 16.80
CA HIS A 29 9.62 -4.52 17.10
C HIS A 29 10.79 -4.23 16.16
N ALA A 30 11.65 -5.22 15.93
CA ALA A 30 12.82 -5.08 15.05
C ALA A 30 12.44 -4.72 13.60
N HIS A 31 11.26 -5.14 13.12
CA HIS A 31 10.78 -4.75 11.79
C HIS A 31 10.29 -3.31 11.80
N LEU A 32 9.50 -2.93 12.80
CA LEU A 32 8.99 -1.56 12.91
C LEU A 32 10.10 -0.53 13.14
N ASP A 33 11.14 -0.89 13.90
CA ASP A 33 12.33 -0.04 14.10
C ASP A 33 13.10 0.23 12.81
N LYS A 34 13.02 -0.69 11.84
CA LYS A 34 13.61 -0.49 10.51
C LYS A 34 12.67 0.31 9.59
N LEU A 35 11.36 0.08 9.68
CA LEU A 35 10.38 0.69 8.78
C LEU A 35 10.08 2.16 9.11
N ILE A 36 9.97 2.51 10.40
CA ILE A 36 9.59 3.87 10.83
C ILE A 36 10.56 4.94 10.31
N PRO A 37 11.90 4.77 10.40
CA PRO A 37 12.86 5.73 9.85
C PRO A 37 12.79 5.89 8.32
N GLU A 38 12.36 4.85 7.60
CA GLU A 38 12.26 4.85 6.14
C GLU A 38 10.96 5.48 5.62
N LEU A 39 9.94 5.60 6.46
CA LEU A 39 8.62 6.13 6.09
C LEU A 39 8.66 7.51 5.38
N PRO A 40 9.49 8.50 5.80
CA PRO A 40 9.61 9.78 5.09
C PRO A 40 10.05 9.64 3.62
N SER A 41 10.74 8.56 3.25
CA SER A 41 11.21 8.33 1.87
C SER A 41 10.04 8.22 0.87
N LEU A 42 8.87 7.74 1.31
CA LEU A 42 7.64 7.66 0.52
C LEU A 42 7.06 9.04 0.17
N PHE A 43 7.42 10.07 0.94
CA PHE A 43 6.95 11.45 0.74
C PHE A 43 8.03 12.36 0.12
N ASN A 44 9.11 11.78 -0.39
CA ASN A 44 10.10 12.51 -1.18
C ASN A 44 9.43 13.13 -2.42
N THR A 45 9.84 14.34 -2.81
CA THR A 45 9.31 15.07 -3.98
C THR A 45 9.40 14.30 -5.30
N ARG A 46 10.24 13.25 -5.37
CA ARG A 46 10.33 12.32 -6.51
C ARG A 46 9.17 11.34 -6.62
N TRP A 47 8.39 11.15 -5.57
CA TRP A 47 7.25 10.25 -5.54
C TRP A 47 5.94 11.05 -5.48
N PRO A 48 5.07 10.94 -6.49
CA PRO A 48 3.82 11.68 -6.50
C PRO A 48 2.82 11.09 -5.48
N LEU A 49 1.94 11.94 -4.97
CA LEU A 49 0.70 11.48 -4.37
C LEU A 49 -0.30 11.17 -5.47
N VAL A 50 -0.91 9.98 -5.41
CA VAL A 50 -1.85 9.51 -6.43
C VAL A 50 -3.10 8.92 -5.77
N PRO A 51 -4.25 8.89 -6.47
CA PRO A 51 -5.36 8.07 -6.05
C PRO A 51 -4.93 6.60 -5.98
N ASN A 52 -5.00 6.03 -4.79
CA ASN A 52 -4.73 4.63 -4.51
C ASN A 52 -6.04 3.91 -4.20
N HIS A 53 -6.19 2.72 -4.77
CA HIS A 53 -7.22 1.77 -4.38
C HIS A 53 -6.78 1.10 -3.08
N ILE A 54 -7.55 1.26 -2.01
CA ILE A 54 -7.15 0.79 -0.66
C ILE A 54 -7.31 -0.72 -0.46
N ASP A 55 -8.01 -1.38 -1.37
CA ASP A 55 -8.36 -2.81 -1.29
C ASP A 55 -8.10 -3.53 -2.63
N LEU A 56 -6.94 -3.29 -3.27
CA LEU A 56 -6.66 -3.80 -4.63
C LEU A 56 -6.26 -5.28 -4.61
N PHE A 57 -7.24 -6.14 -4.36
CA PHE A 57 -7.12 -7.61 -4.36
C PHE A 57 -7.74 -8.23 -5.62
N GLU A 58 -7.51 -9.53 -5.84
CA GLU A 58 -7.96 -10.26 -7.04
C GLU A 58 -9.47 -10.14 -7.28
N ASN A 59 -10.28 -10.15 -6.22
CA ASN A 59 -11.74 -10.01 -6.30
C ASN A 59 -12.21 -8.66 -6.85
N ASN A 60 -11.35 -7.63 -6.85
CA ASN A 60 -11.65 -6.29 -7.37
C ASN A 60 -11.03 -6.05 -8.76
N ILE A 61 -10.34 -7.05 -9.33
CA ILE A 61 -9.69 -6.99 -10.63
C ILE A 61 -10.44 -7.90 -11.61
N HIS A 62 -11.10 -7.31 -12.59
CA HIS A 62 -11.85 -8.08 -13.59
C HIS A 62 -10.95 -8.39 -14.78
N VAL A 63 -10.97 -9.65 -15.20
CA VAL A 63 -10.25 -10.12 -16.39
C VAL A 63 -11.21 -10.79 -17.36
N ASP A 64 -10.91 -10.67 -18.66
CA ASP A 64 -11.57 -11.45 -19.69
C ASP A 64 -11.12 -12.92 -19.58
N PRO A 65 -12.04 -13.89 -19.42
CA PRO A 65 -11.66 -15.29 -19.17
C PRO A 65 -11.07 -15.98 -20.40
N GLY A 66 -11.31 -15.48 -21.61
CA GLY A 66 -10.78 -16.08 -22.85
C GLY A 66 -9.37 -15.61 -23.21
N THR A 67 -8.99 -14.41 -22.77
CA THR A 67 -7.74 -13.74 -23.17
C THR A 67 -6.83 -13.40 -21.98
N GLY A 68 -7.35 -13.42 -20.75
CA GLY A 68 -6.66 -12.98 -19.54
C GLY A 68 -6.42 -11.47 -19.47
N ARG A 69 -7.02 -10.67 -20.36
CA ARG A 69 -6.83 -9.22 -20.38
C ARG A 69 -7.60 -8.55 -19.26
N LEU A 70 -6.98 -7.57 -18.60
CA LEU A 70 -7.66 -6.69 -17.65
C LEU A 70 -8.81 -5.97 -18.34
N THR A 71 -10.03 -6.11 -17.82
CA THR A 71 -11.23 -5.44 -18.32
C THR A 71 -11.68 -4.30 -17.41
N GLY A 72 -11.29 -4.31 -16.14
CA GLY A 72 -11.57 -3.21 -15.23
C GLY A 72 -11.13 -3.47 -13.79
N ILE A 73 -11.19 -2.41 -13.00
CA ILE A 73 -11.02 -2.43 -11.54
C ILE A 73 -12.30 -1.86 -10.94
N CYS A 74 -12.93 -2.58 -10.01
CA CYS A 74 -14.16 -2.19 -9.35
C CYS A 74 -13.92 -1.82 -7.87
N ASP A 75 -14.99 -1.55 -7.13
CA ASP A 75 -14.99 -1.21 -5.69
C ASP A 75 -14.03 -0.08 -5.24
N TRP A 76 -14.11 1.06 -5.90
CA TRP A 76 -13.35 2.27 -5.55
C TRP A 76 -13.80 2.94 -4.24
N HIS A 77 -14.65 2.28 -3.44
CA HIS A 77 -15.10 2.86 -2.18
C HIS A 77 -13.92 3.04 -1.22
N GLY A 78 -13.83 4.22 -0.60
CA GLY A 78 -12.74 4.53 0.32
C GLY A 78 -11.37 4.80 -0.33
N ALA A 79 -11.26 4.80 -1.67
CA ALA A 79 -10.03 5.18 -2.33
C ALA A 79 -9.50 6.54 -1.83
N GLU A 80 -8.19 6.63 -1.64
CA GLU A 80 -7.55 7.79 -1.02
C GLU A 80 -6.36 8.29 -1.84
N VAL A 81 -6.03 9.57 -1.71
CA VAL A 81 -4.80 10.12 -2.29
C VAL A 81 -3.66 9.85 -1.30
N SER A 82 -2.70 9.01 -1.67
CA SER A 82 -1.56 8.57 -0.85
C SER A 82 -0.30 8.39 -1.70
N PRO A 83 0.89 8.11 -1.13
CA PRO A 83 2.11 7.90 -1.91
C PRO A 83 1.92 6.83 -3.00
N PHE A 84 2.53 7.05 -4.17
CA PHE A 84 2.54 6.05 -5.23
C PHE A 84 3.08 4.70 -4.73
N GLY A 85 2.44 3.61 -5.16
CA GLY A 85 2.87 2.24 -4.86
C GLY A 85 2.24 1.64 -3.59
N THR A 86 1.54 2.41 -2.76
CA THR A 86 0.90 1.86 -1.54
C THR A 86 -0.21 0.86 -1.84
N ALA A 87 -0.91 0.99 -2.97
CA ALA A 87 -1.92 0.01 -3.41
C ALA A 87 -1.33 -1.29 -4.02
N LEU A 88 -0.02 -1.34 -4.29
CA LEU A 88 0.60 -2.45 -5.00
C LEU A 88 1.12 -3.57 -4.09
N GLY A 89 1.00 -3.43 -2.77
CA GLY A 89 1.53 -4.40 -1.81
C GLY A 89 1.06 -5.83 -2.06
N TRP A 90 -0.19 -6.02 -2.51
CA TRP A 90 -0.71 -7.35 -2.86
C TRP A 90 -0.20 -7.87 -4.21
N VAL A 91 -0.08 -7.00 -5.21
CA VAL A 91 0.42 -7.37 -6.55
C VAL A 91 1.82 -7.97 -6.45
N GLU A 92 2.66 -7.44 -5.55
CA GLU A 92 3.99 -7.98 -5.27
C GLU A 92 3.92 -9.41 -4.67
N VAL A 93 2.98 -9.66 -3.77
CA VAL A 93 2.80 -10.99 -3.14
C VAL A 93 2.32 -12.03 -4.15
N CYS A 94 1.40 -11.67 -5.05
CA CYS A 94 0.95 -12.55 -6.13
C CYS A 94 2.09 -12.85 -7.12
N ALA A 95 2.87 -11.84 -7.51
CA ALA A 95 4.02 -12.03 -8.39
C ALA A 95 5.09 -12.94 -7.75
N ARG A 96 5.28 -12.89 -6.43
CA ARG A 96 6.20 -13.80 -5.74
C ARG A 96 5.69 -15.25 -5.68
N HIS A 97 4.37 -15.47 -5.58
CA HIS A 97 3.79 -16.82 -5.56
C HIS A 97 3.94 -17.56 -6.90
N THR A 98 3.90 -16.86 -8.04
CA THR A 98 4.10 -17.49 -9.36
C THR A 98 5.54 -17.93 -9.60
N HIS A 99 6.50 -17.43 -8.81
CA HIS A 99 7.91 -17.87 -8.84
C HIS A 99 8.22 -19.07 -7.93
N LEU A 100 7.35 -19.41 -6.98
CA LEU A 100 7.54 -20.55 -6.07
C LEU A 100 6.81 -21.83 -6.53
N GLN A 101 6.05 -21.76 -7.63
CA GLN A 101 5.41 -22.93 -8.26
C GLN A 101 6.05 -23.33 -9.60
N ARG A 102 7.34 -23.01 -9.81
CA ARG A 102 8.13 -23.50 -10.94
C ARG A 102 9.31 -24.32 -10.47
#